data_AF-A0A4P5QP32-F1
#
_entry.id   AF-A0A4P5QP32-F1
#
_cell.length_a   1.000
_cell.length_b   1.000
_cell.length_c   1.000
_cell.angle_alpha   90.00
_cell.angle_beta   90.00
_cell.angle_gamma   90.00
#
_symmetry.space_group_name_H-M   'P 1'
#
loop_
_entity.id
_entity.type
_entity.pdbx_description
1 polymer ?
#
loop_
_entity_poly.entity_id
_entity_poly.type
_entity_poly.pdbx_seq_one_letter_code
_entity_poly.pdbx_strand_id
1 'polypeptide(L)' 'MQRNGKISAGKVDDRPVIQFNIHPTALAAAGVEAPGEAKLDGVNLLPYPTGEKSGPPHDALCWRFG' A
#
# COMPACT_ATOMS: atom_id res chain seq x y z
N MET A 1 9.69 -1.81 -1.16
CA MET A 1 9.27 -3.00 -0.38
C MET A 1 10.12 -4.20 -0.82
N GLN A 2 10.35 -5.19 0.05
CA GLN A 2 11.03 -6.43 -0.34
C GLN A 2 10.21 -7.63 0.13
N ARG A 3 9.97 -8.58 -0.78
CA ARG A 3 9.30 -9.85 -0.49
C ARG A 3 9.83 -10.94 -1.41
N ASN A 4 10.62 -11.85 -0.84
CA ASN A 4 11.28 -12.91 -1.60
C ASN A 4 10.27 -13.72 -2.42
N GLY A 5 10.57 -13.91 -3.71
CA GLY A 5 9.75 -14.67 -4.65
C GLY A 5 8.44 -14.00 -5.11
N LYS A 6 8.11 -12.78 -4.64
CA LYS A 6 6.88 -12.07 -5.04
C LYS A 6 7.11 -10.64 -5.52
N ILE A 7 8.09 -9.92 -4.97
CA ILE A 7 8.46 -8.58 -5.40
C ILE A 7 9.90 -8.63 -5.88
N SER A 8 10.13 -8.27 -7.15
CA SER A 8 11.47 -8.22 -7.73
C SER A 8 12.35 -7.21 -6.98
N ALA A 9 13.54 -7.63 -6.58
CA ALA A 9 14.49 -6.76 -5.91
C ALA A 9 14.98 -5.64 -6.83
N GLY A 10 15.41 -4.51 -6.24
CA GLY A 10 16.00 -3.39 -6.97
C GLY A 10 15.03 -2.57 -7.82
N LYS A 11 13.73 -2.84 -7.75
CA LYS A 11 12.70 -2.01 -8.41
C LYS A 11 12.40 -0.76 -7.60
N VAL A 12 12.22 0.34 -8.32
CA VAL A 12 11.74 1.63 -7.78
C VAL A 12 10.27 1.77 -8.13
N ASP A 13 9.49 2.26 -7.17
CA ASP A 13 8.09 2.61 -7.33
C ASP A 13 7.93 4.07 -6.88
N ASP A 14 7.75 4.97 -7.85
CA ASP A 14 7.72 6.42 -7.61
C ASP A 14 6.31 6.95 -7.28
N ARG A 15 5.32 6.05 -7.11
CA ARG A 15 3.96 6.46 -6.76
C ARG A 15 3.91 7.05 -5.34
N PRO A 16 3.19 8.15 -5.13
CA PRO A 16 3.09 8.78 -3.81
C PRO A 16 2.32 7.87 -2.84
N VAL A 17 2.91 7.64 -1.67
CA VAL A 17 2.35 6.83 -0.59
C VAL A 17 2.59 7.50 0.77
N ILE A 18 1.78 7.16 1.78
CA ILE A 18 1.86 7.70 3.13
C ILE A 18 1.88 6.56 4.17
N GLN A 19 2.29 6.86 5.41
CA GLN A 19 2.45 5.88 6.50
C GLN A 19 1.21 5.01 6.76
N PHE A 20 0.00 5.55 6.54
CA PHE A 20 -1.24 4.81 6.77
C PHE A 20 -1.39 3.58 5.87
N ASN A 21 -0.72 3.55 4.72
CA ASN A 21 -0.74 2.41 3.82
C ASN A 21 -0.08 1.15 4.40
N ILE A 22 0.79 1.31 5.42
CA ILE A 22 1.49 0.18 6.05
C ILE A 22 0.48 -0.79 6.69
N HIS A 23 -0.56 -0.28 7.36
CA HIS A 23 -1.53 -1.10 8.08
C HIS A 23 -2.31 -2.06 7.15
N PRO A 24 -3.08 -1.60 6.14
CA PRO A 24 -3.81 -2.49 5.24
C PRO A 24 -2.86 -3.36 4.38
N THR A 25 -1.66 -2.88 4.06
CA THR A 25 -0.66 -3.68 3.36
C THR A 25 -0.14 -4.84 4.23
N ALA A 26 0.09 -4.60 5.53
CA ALA A 26 0.54 -5.62 6.47
C ALA A 26 -0.54 -6.68 6.72
N LEU A 27 -1.80 -6.27 6.90
CA LEU A 27 -2.93 -7.20 7.02
C LEU A 27 -3.03 -8.10 5.78
N ALA A 28 -3.01 -7.51 4.58
CA ALA A 28 -3.04 -8.26 3.33
C ALA A 28 -1.82 -9.18 3.17
N ALA A 29 -0.62 -8.75 3.61
CA ALA A 29 0.57 -9.58 3.58
C ALA A 29 0.45 -10.81 4.51
N ALA A 30 -0.24 -10.66 5.64
CA ALA A 30 -0.55 -11.72 6.59
C ALA A 30 -1.75 -12.59 6.18
N GLY A 31 -2.45 -12.28 5.09
CA GLY A 31 -3.67 -12.99 4.68
C GLY A 31 -4.88 -12.67 5.56
N VAL A 32 -4.85 -11.54 6.27
CA VAL A 32 -5.95 -11.06 7.11
C VAL A 32 -6.74 -9.99 6.34
N GLU A 33 -8.06 -10.12 6.33
CA GLU A 33 -8.92 -9.09 5.74
C GLU A 33 -8.91 -7.83 6.62
N ALA A 34 -8.82 -6.66 5.97
CA ALA A 34 -8.99 -5.40 6.69
C ALA A 34 -10.42 -5.34 7.28
N PRO A 35 -10.58 -4.83 8.52
CA PRO A 35 -11.91 -4.74 9.12
C PRO A 35 -12.82 -3.89 8.23
N GLY A 36 -13.86 -4.48 7.65
CA GLY A 36 -14.73 -3.82 6.68
C GLY A 36 -15.45 -2.57 7.22
N GLU A 37 -15.65 -2.50 8.53
CA GLU A 37 -16.25 -1.34 9.21
C GLU A 37 -15.20 -0.26 9.57
N ALA A 38 -13.93 -0.63 9.68
CA ALA A 38 -12.85 0.32 9.88
C ALA A 38 -12.50 0.93 8.51
N LYS A 39 -13.01 2.14 8.25
CA LYS A 39 -12.52 2.97 7.14
C LYS A 39 -11.05 3.33 7.41
N LEU A 40 -10.14 2.46 6.99
CA LEU A 40 -8.72 2.75 6.99
C LEU A 40 -8.44 3.83 5.94
N ASP A 41 -7.70 4.87 6.33
CA ASP A 41 -7.28 5.94 5.41
C ASP A 41 -6.20 5.47 4.42
N GLY A 42 -5.51 4.38 4.75
CA GLY A 42 -4.51 3.76 3.87
C GLY A 42 -5.10 2.74 2.90
N VAL A 43 -4.34 2.42 1.85
CA VAL A 43 -4.68 1.35 0.90
C VAL A 43 -3.61 0.25 0.87
N ASN A 44 -4.01 -0.97 0.51
CA ASN A 44 -3.09 -2.08 0.30
C ASN A 44 -2.22 -1.86 -0.94
N LEU A 45 -0.89 -1.84 -0.74
CA LEU A 45 0.09 -1.58 -1.79
C LEU A 45 0.63 -2.84 -2.50
N LEU A 46 0.30 -4.06 -2.05
CA LEU A 46 0.81 -5.30 -2.67
C LEU A 46 0.48 -5.47 -4.17
N PRO A 47 -0.68 -5.04 -4.70
CA PRO A 47 -1.00 -5.19 -6.12
C PRO A 47 -0.17 -4.29 -7.05
N TYR A 48 0.49 -3.26 -6.51
CA TYR A 48 1.14 -2.22 -7.32
C TYR A 48 2.51 -2.67 -7.88
N PRO A 49 3.40 -3.34 -7.11
CA PRO A 49 4.65 -3.87 -7.65
C PRO A 49 4.48 -5.05 -8.62
N THR A 50 3.37 -5.80 -8.54
CA THR A 50 3.09 -6.93 -9.45
C THR A 50 2.44 -6.51 -10.76
N GLY A 51 2.04 -5.23 -10.88
CA GLY A 51 1.33 -4.71 -12.06
C GLY A 51 -0.16 -5.03 -12.08
N GLU A 52 -0.71 -5.66 -11.03
CA GLU A 52 -2.15 -5.91 -10.88
C GLU A 52 -2.94 -4.60 -10.74
N LYS A 53 -2.33 -3.55 -10.16
CA LYS A 53 -2.85 -2.18 -10.16
C LYS A 53 -1.85 -1.19 -10.74
N SER A 54 -2.37 -0.22 -11.46
CA SER A 54 -1.63 0.90 -12.05
C SER A 54 -2.22 2.24 -11.60
N GLY A 55 -1.50 3.33 -11.88
CA GLY A 55 -1.89 4.67 -11.45
C GLY A 55 -1.56 4.98 -9.97
N PRO A 56 -1.85 6.21 -9.52
CA PRO A 56 -1.62 6.63 -8.15
C PRO A 56 -2.58 5.90 -7.18
N PRO A 57 -2.11 5.45 -6.00
CA PRO A 57 -2.98 4.79 -5.03
C PRO A 57 -3.99 5.72 -4.34
N HIS A 58 -3.80 7.03 -4.47
CA HIS A 58 -4.57 8.08 -3.81
C HIS A 58 -4.72 9.27 -4.76
N ASP A 59 -5.88 9.93 -4.76
CA ASP A 59 -6.10 11.19 -5.48
C ASP A 59 -5.42 12.37 -4.78
N ALA A 60 -5.38 12.34 -3.45
CA ALA A 60 -4.75 13.33 -2.59
C ALA A 60 -4.12 12.69 -1.36
N LEU A 61 -3.00 13.23 -0.91
CA LEU A 61 -2.40 12.94 0.38
C LEU A 61 -2.54 14.17 1.26
N CYS A 62 -3.05 13.99 2.47
CA CYS A 62 -3.35 15.06 3.41
C CYS A 62 -2.35 15.04 4.56
N TRP A 63 -1.77 16.21 4.86
CA TRP A 63 -0.97 16.42 6.07
C TRP A 63 -1.60 17.53 6.89
N ARG A 64 -1.65 17.33 8.20
CA ARG A 64 -1.98 18.38 9.15
C ARG A 64 -0.78 18.57 10.07
N PHE A 65 -0.18 19.75 10.00
CA PHE A 65 0.86 20.20 10.90
C PHE A 65 0.33 21.39 11.70
N GLY A 66 0.72 21.50 12.97
CA GLY A 66 0.30 22.55 13.89
C GLY A 66 1.11 22.47 15.17
#